data_AF-A0A7W7MGD1-F1
#
_entry.id   AF-A0A7W7MGD1-F1
#
_cell.length_a   1.000
_cell.length_b   1.000
_cell.length_c   1.000
_cell.angle_alpha   90.00
_cell.angle_beta   90.00
_cell.angle_gamma   90.00
#
_symmetry.space_group_name_H-M   'P 1'
#
loop_
_entity.id
_entity.type
_entity.pdbx_description
1 polymer ?
#
loop_
_entity_poly.entity_id
_entity_poly.type
_entity_poly.pdbx_seq_one_letter_code
_entity_poly.pdbx_strand_id
1 'polypeptide(L)'
;MPLPVDLQARLDDPDFWRAYFFQDEATVHDDEEDEDEDESSLVVEFPVGGGYALVLKIYVGLHMVNLTMRTPDSNEALRLGWDDQAHWHPSALRWTELDLIARAAAVLDPALRHPGPVLALAGRFVILGRGDDLDAITPMMEAAFGSPRLPRVQADPMVPMLDIDFGPPVPVKTWWPRTRDWLHRVDGRDRGVVWSQDAAGTWTVGQDKANEADGVVYSLRCPDGDFPFAAWQKLVSAAEATLAAGTMPAPESPAEQCWIDEERVGAPRGSLIAAHFGSSPLRDSRLYLLDLDLPIEGRSHAHALAVCADLDRTLREADRGWADTAGSTFTPGRGWTAFALRIGIFDNLDDGVALIRQVLRRHRTDPETRLTRDREPIPFD
;
A
#
# COMPACT_ATOMS: atom_id res chain seq x y z
N MET A 1 18.73 14.13 5.71
CA MET A 1 18.12 15.36 5.16
C MET A 1 16.67 15.28 5.56
N PRO A 2 16.12 16.32 6.19
CA PRO A 2 14.74 16.27 6.65
C PRO A 2 13.82 15.98 5.47
N LEU A 3 12.71 15.29 5.74
CA LEU A 3 11.68 15.07 4.73
C LEU A 3 11.27 16.42 4.12
N PRO A 4 11.02 16.50 2.81
CA PRO A 4 10.49 17.71 2.18
C PRO A 4 9.28 18.23 2.98
N VAL A 5 9.20 19.54 3.21
CA VAL A 5 8.12 20.15 4.03
C VAL A 5 6.74 19.77 3.48
N ASP A 6 6.60 19.76 2.15
CA ASP A 6 5.37 19.38 1.48
C ASP A 6 4.98 17.92 1.74
N LEU A 7 5.96 17.02 1.85
CA LEU A 7 5.70 15.64 2.21
C LEU A 7 5.31 15.50 3.68
N GLN A 8 5.95 16.23 4.59
CA GLN A 8 5.59 16.17 6.02
C GLN A 8 4.13 16.56 6.24
N ALA A 9 3.67 17.62 5.57
CA ALA A 9 2.26 18.01 5.62
C ALA A 9 1.33 16.92 5.07
N ARG A 10 1.73 16.26 3.97
CA ARG A 10 0.95 15.19 3.33
C ARG A 10 0.93 13.88 4.11
N LEU A 11 1.97 13.56 4.89
CA LEU A 11 1.98 12.34 5.70
C LEU A 11 0.95 12.34 6.84
N ASP A 12 0.48 13.52 7.24
CA ASP A 12 -0.64 13.68 8.18
C ASP A 12 -1.99 13.82 7.48
N ASP A 13 -2.03 13.81 6.14
CA ASP A 13 -3.22 14.02 5.33
C ASP A 13 -3.86 12.68 4.90
N PRO A 14 -5.09 12.39 5.37
CA PRO A 14 -5.87 11.23 4.95
C PRO A 14 -6.06 11.12 3.43
N ASP A 15 -6.23 12.25 2.74
CA ASP A 15 -6.49 12.25 1.30
C ASP A 15 -5.20 11.94 0.52
N PHE A 16 -4.03 12.39 1.00
CA PHE A 16 -2.75 11.93 0.47
C PHE A 16 -2.64 10.42 0.57
N TRP A 17 -2.93 9.82 1.72
CA TRP A 17 -2.81 8.38 1.85
C TRP A 17 -3.83 7.63 1.01
N ARG A 18 -5.07 8.16 0.89
CA ARG A 18 -6.10 7.60 0.02
C ARG A 18 -5.61 7.58 -1.42
N ALA A 19 -5.10 8.70 -1.92
CA ALA A 19 -4.59 8.82 -3.28
C ALA A 19 -3.30 8.00 -3.47
N TYR A 20 -2.40 7.98 -2.47
CA TYR A 20 -1.17 7.20 -2.50
C TYR A 20 -1.48 5.71 -2.62
N PHE A 21 -2.40 5.18 -1.81
CA PHE A 21 -2.88 3.79 -1.92
C PHE A 21 -3.94 3.61 -3.01
N PHE A 22 -4.20 4.62 -3.83
CA PHE A 22 -5.13 4.54 -4.96
C PHE A 22 -6.52 4.04 -4.55
N GLN A 23 -7.14 4.78 -3.65
CA GLN A 23 -8.49 4.55 -3.16
C GLN A 23 -9.39 5.74 -3.51
N ASP A 24 -8.94 6.58 -4.44
CA ASP A 24 -9.60 7.81 -4.85
C ASP A 24 -9.96 7.73 -6.33
N GLU A 25 -10.99 6.95 -6.65
CA GLU A 25 -11.58 6.93 -7.99
C GLU A 25 -12.77 7.89 -8.12
N ALA A 26 -13.13 8.58 -7.04
CA ALA A 26 -14.34 9.42 -6.98
C ALA A 26 -14.16 10.80 -7.62
N THR A 27 -12.93 11.20 -7.96
CA THR A 27 -12.62 12.55 -8.45
C THR A 27 -12.15 12.60 -9.89
N VAL A 28 -12.36 11.53 -10.68
CA VAL A 28 -12.31 11.66 -12.15
C VAL A 28 -13.56 12.45 -12.56
N HIS A 29 -13.50 13.76 -12.34
CA HIS A 29 -14.41 14.71 -12.93
C HIS A 29 -14.20 14.62 -14.44
N ASP A 30 -15.10 13.90 -15.10
CA ASP A 30 -15.42 14.15 -16.50
C ASP A 30 -15.61 15.66 -16.65
N ASP A 31 -14.92 16.23 -17.63
CA ASP A 31 -15.09 17.59 -18.15
C ASP A 31 -14.38 18.71 -17.38
N GLU A 32 -13.06 18.85 -17.58
CA GLU A 32 -12.46 20.04 -18.23
C GLU A 32 -10.96 19.80 -18.46
N GLU A 33 -10.57 19.77 -19.74
CA GLU A 33 -9.22 19.58 -20.28
C GLU A 33 -8.31 20.79 -19.95
N ASP A 34 -7.98 21.01 -18.68
CA ASP A 34 -6.87 21.92 -18.35
C ASP A 34 -5.57 21.10 -18.37
N GLU A 35 -5.03 20.89 -19.58
CA GLU A 35 -3.78 20.16 -19.91
C GLU A 35 -2.49 20.73 -19.26
N ASP A 36 -2.60 21.70 -18.35
CA ASP A 36 -1.48 22.48 -17.81
C ASP A 36 -1.34 22.43 -16.28
N GLU A 37 -2.11 21.61 -15.54
CA GLU A 37 -1.79 21.36 -14.13
C GLU A 37 -0.50 20.54 -14.03
N ASP A 38 0.63 21.26 -13.88
CA ASP A 38 1.96 20.74 -13.56
C ASP A 38 1.82 19.49 -12.68
N GLU A 39 2.08 18.33 -13.26
CA GLU A 39 2.10 17.02 -12.60
C GLU A 39 3.07 17.09 -11.41
N SER A 40 2.57 17.51 -10.24
CA SER A 40 3.40 17.77 -9.07
C SER A 40 3.91 16.46 -8.51
N SER A 41 5.05 16.00 -9.04
CA SER A 41 5.73 14.81 -8.56
C SER A 41 6.43 15.14 -7.24
N LEU A 42 6.20 14.31 -6.22
CA LEU A 42 6.97 14.39 -4.99
C LEU A 42 8.19 13.49 -5.11
N VAL A 43 9.38 14.04 -4.88
CA VAL A 43 10.61 13.27 -4.80
C VAL A 43 11.03 13.15 -3.34
N VAL A 44 11.14 11.92 -2.86
CA VAL A 44 11.53 11.60 -1.48
C VAL A 44 12.81 10.80 -1.51
N GLU A 45 13.79 11.22 -0.72
CA GLU A 45 15.09 10.55 -0.66
C GLU A 45 15.38 10.09 0.77
N PHE A 46 15.80 8.84 0.90
CA PHE A 46 16.20 8.22 2.15
C PHE A 46 17.69 7.84 2.07
N PRO A 47 18.60 8.71 2.53
CA PRO A 47 20.02 8.41 2.58
C PRO A 47 20.28 7.20 3.48
N VAL A 48 21.15 6.29 3.06
CA VAL A 48 21.58 5.13 3.86
C VAL A 48 23.08 5.13 4.16
N GLY A 49 23.79 6.17 3.74
CA GLY A 49 25.22 6.38 3.97
C GLY A 49 26.08 6.05 2.74
N GLY A 50 27.36 6.41 2.80
CA GLY A 50 28.30 6.19 1.69
C GLY A 50 27.91 6.88 0.37
N GLY A 51 27.06 7.91 0.43
CA GLY A 51 26.49 8.57 -0.75
C GLY A 51 25.35 7.81 -1.45
N TYR A 52 24.91 6.67 -0.90
CA TYR A 52 23.75 5.93 -1.38
C TYR A 52 22.44 6.44 -0.76
N ALA A 53 21.36 6.36 -1.53
CA ALA A 53 20.02 6.66 -1.05
C ALA A 53 18.96 5.84 -1.80
N LEU A 54 17.87 5.49 -1.10
CA LEU A 54 16.64 5.02 -1.73
C LEU A 54 15.80 6.24 -2.13
N VAL A 55 15.21 6.24 -3.32
CA VAL A 55 14.47 7.40 -3.84
C VAL A 55 13.10 6.96 -4.32
N LEU A 56 12.06 7.66 -3.87
CA LEU A 56 10.70 7.54 -4.35
C LEU A 56 10.33 8.75 -5.19
N LYS A 57 9.72 8.51 -6.34
CA LYS A 57 9.04 9.55 -7.13
C LYS A 57 7.56 9.23 -7.17
N ILE A 58 6.74 10.06 -6.52
CA ILE A 58 5.32 9.85 -6.34
C ILE A 58 4.57 10.81 -7.26
N TYR A 59 3.84 10.26 -8.22
CA TYR A 59 2.99 10.98 -9.16
C TYR A 59 1.55 10.68 -8.76
N VAL A 60 1.01 11.47 -7.82
CA VAL A 60 -0.32 11.20 -7.24
C VAL A 60 -1.41 11.26 -8.31
N GLY A 61 -1.38 12.27 -9.19
CA GLY A 61 -2.35 12.43 -10.29
C GLY A 61 -2.24 11.38 -11.40
N LEU A 62 -1.08 10.74 -11.57
CA LEU A 62 -0.88 9.66 -12.54
C LEU A 62 -1.03 8.26 -11.93
N HIS A 63 -1.41 8.18 -10.66
CA HIS A 63 -1.44 6.94 -9.89
C HIS A 63 -0.17 6.08 -10.05
N MET A 64 1.00 6.74 -10.09
CA MET A 64 2.28 6.08 -10.34
C MET A 64 3.29 6.39 -9.25
N VAL A 65 3.98 5.36 -8.74
CA VAL A 65 5.11 5.52 -7.83
C VAL A 65 6.32 4.80 -8.39
N ASN A 66 7.43 5.51 -8.58
CA ASN A 66 8.69 4.91 -9.01
C ASN A 66 9.63 4.73 -7.82
N LEU A 67 10.27 3.57 -7.76
CA LEU A 67 11.34 3.24 -6.83
C LEU A 67 12.67 3.25 -7.57
N THR A 68 13.61 4.09 -7.12
CA THR A 68 14.95 4.17 -7.68
C THR A 68 16.00 4.23 -6.56
N MET A 69 17.27 4.12 -6.91
CA MET A 69 18.39 4.34 -5.98
C MET A 69 19.40 5.32 -6.54
N ARG A 70 19.95 6.16 -5.66
CA ARG A 70 21.12 6.98 -5.95
C ARG A 70 22.39 6.24 -5.56
N THR A 71 23.42 6.36 -6.40
CA THR A 71 24.78 5.91 -6.12
C THR A 71 25.71 7.11 -5.99
N PRO A 72 26.83 6.99 -5.25
CA PRO A 72 27.82 8.06 -5.17
C PRO A 72 28.50 8.34 -6.52
N ASP A 73 28.52 7.36 -7.42
CA ASP A 73 29.25 7.41 -8.68
C ASP A 73 28.42 7.98 -9.85
N SER A 74 27.12 8.22 -9.66
CA SER A 74 26.21 8.65 -10.73
C SER A 74 25.18 9.66 -10.23
N ASN A 75 24.94 10.69 -11.04
CA ASN A 75 23.84 11.63 -10.83
C ASN A 75 22.49 11.05 -11.30
N GLU A 76 22.52 10.02 -12.16
CA GLU A 76 21.31 9.32 -12.61
C GLU A 76 20.93 8.23 -11.62
N ALA A 77 19.67 8.26 -11.16
CA ALA A 77 19.14 7.26 -10.25
C ALA A 77 18.81 5.97 -11.00
N LEU A 78 19.29 4.83 -10.49
CA LEU A 78 19.05 3.52 -11.08
C LEU A 78 17.65 3.04 -10.70
N ARG A 79 16.87 2.57 -11.68
CA ARG A 79 15.52 2.06 -11.44
C ARG A 79 15.58 0.75 -10.66
N LEU A 80 14.73 0.64 -9.64
CA LEU A 80 14.51 -0.58 -8.88
C LEU A 80 13.13 -1.18 -9.18
N GLY A 81 12.14 -0.32 -9.47
CA GLY A 81 10.88 -0.65 -10.14
C GLY A 81 9.85 0.47 -10.04
N TRP A 82 8.59 0.14 -10.19
CA TRP A 82 7.46 1.07 -10.18
C TRP A 82 6.21 0.39 -9.59
N ASP A 83 5.15 1.15 -9.37
CA ASP A 83 3.79 0.68 -9.11
C ASP A 83 2.84 1.63 -9.84
N ASP A 84 2.05 1.06 -10.75
CA ASP A 84 1.08 1.74 -11.63
C ASP A 84 -0.33 1.14 -11.50
N GLN A 85 -0.57 0.29 -10.48
CA GLN A 85 -1.77 -0.53 -10.26
C GLN A 85 -2.14 -1.56 -11.32
N ALA A 86 -1.66 -1.40 -12.55
CA ALA A 86 -1.95 -2.32 -13.63
C ALA A 86 -1.14 -3.60 -13.49
N HIS A 87 0.06 -3.49 -12.93
CA HIS A 87 1.02 -4.59 -12.82
C HIS A 87 1.26 -4.93 -11.35
N TRP A 88 0.93 -6.17 -10.97
CA TRP A 88 1.12 -6.62 -9.59
C TRP A 88 2.63 -6.79 -9.29
N HIS A 89 3.12 -5.98 -8.36
CA HIS A 89 4.53 -5.85 -7.94
C HIS A 89 5.60 -5.73 -9.04
N PRO A 90 5.70 -4.57 -9.72
CA PRO A 90 6.76 -4.29 -10.68
C PRO A 90 8.15 -4.10 -10.02
N SER A 91 8.21 -4.11 -8.69
CA SER A 91 9.44 -4.37 -7.92
C SER A 91 9.16 -5.09 -6.62
N ALA A 92 10.14 -5.90 -6.21
CA ALA A 92 10.13 -6.64 -4.97
C ALA A 92 11.38 -6.30 -4.14
N LEU A 93 11.16 -5.61 -3.03
CA LEU A 93 12.10 -5.55 -1.92
C LEU A 93 11.79 -6.70 -0.96
N ARG A 94 12.83 -7.27 -0.35
CA ARG A 94 12.60 -8.13 0.81
C ARG A 94 12.33 -7.25 2.02
N TRP A 95 11.47 -7.71 2.94
CA TRP A 95 11.22 -6.99 4.19
C TRP A 95 12.51 -6.66 4.94
N THR A 96 13.39 -7.65 5.09
CA THR A 96 14.67 -7.52 5.82
C THR A 96 15.62 -6.47 5.24
N GLU A 97 15.53 -6.18 3.94
CA GLU A 97 16.33 -5.13 3.31
C GLU A 97 15.72 -3.75 3.53
N LEU A 98 14.39 -3.64 3.40
CA LEU A 98 13.70 -2.39 3.68
C LEU A 98 13.83 -1.99 5.15
N ASP A 99 13.67 -2.93 6.07
CA ASP A 99 13.88 -2.74 7.52
C ASP A 99 15.28 -2.17 7.81
N LEU A 100 16.32 -2.78 7.24
CA LEU A 100 17.70 -2.30 7.34
C LEU A 100 17.89 -0.89 6.79
N ILE A 101 17.37 -0.61 5.59
CA ILE A 101 17.45 0.71 4.95
C ILE A 101 16.77 1.76 5.84
N ALA A 102 15.59 1.44 6.38
CA ALA A 102 14.86 2.34 7.26
C ALA A 102 15.61 2.61 8.58
N ARG A 103 16.21 1.59 9.19
CA ARG A 103 17.09 1.75 10.37
C ARG A 103 18.28 2.67 10.07
N ALA A 104 19.00 2.41 8.97
CA ALA A 104 20.15 3.22 8.56
C ALA A 104 19.75 4.68 8.28
N ALA A 105 18.61 4.89 7.63
CA ALA A 105 18.07 6.24 7.38
C ALA A 105 17.71 6.96 8.68
N ALA A 106 17.09 6.28 9.66
CA ALA A 106 16.77 6.86 10.96
C ALA A 106 18.01 7.19 11.81
N VAL A 107 19.10 6.43 11.66
CA VAL A 107 20.40 6.74 12.28
C VAL A 107 21.03 7.99 11.69
N LEU A 108 20.94 8.18 10.37
CA LEU A 108 21.47 9.38 9.71
C LEU A 108 20.59 10.62 9.91
N ASP A 109 19.29 10.39 10.00
CA ASP A 109 18.29 11.44 10.19
C ASP A 109 17.22 10.97 11.19
N PRO A 110 17.38 11.31 12.49
CA PRO A 110 16.43 10.92 13.52
C PRO A 110 15.00 11.41 13.28
N ALA A 111 14.78 12.43 12.44
CA ALA A 111 13.44 12.89 12.09
C ALA A 111 12.68 11.90 11.20
N LEU A 112 13.38 10.99 10.50
CA LEU A 112 12.75 9.91 9.74
C LEU A 112 12.16 8.85 10.67
N ARG A 113 12.76 8.61 11.83
CA ARG A 113 12.37 7.55 12.78
C ARG A 113 12.34 6.15 12.13
N HIS A 114 12.28 5.13 12.98
CA HIS A 114 12.06 3.77 12.52
C HIS A 114 11.39 2.97 13.64
N PRO A 115 10.23 2.33 13.42
CA PRO A 115 9.34 2.49 12.27
C PRO A 115 8.94 3.95 11.99
N GLY A 116 8.65 4.27 10.73
CA GLY A 116 8.38 5.65 10.30
C GLY A 116 8.08 5.77 8.80
N PRO A 117 8.17 6.98 8.22
CA PRO A 117 7.78 7.26 6.84
C PRO A 117 8.52 6.42 5.79
N VAL A 118 9.76 5.98 6.08
CA VAL A 118 10.49 5.08 5.16
C VAL A 118 9.71 3.77 4.97
N LEU A 119 9.28 3.14 6.07
CA LEU A 119 8.49 1.91 6.00
C LEU A 119 7.09 2.17 5.44
N ALA A 120 6.42 3.26 5.87
CA ALA A 120 5.07 3.56 5.44
C ALA A 120 4.96 3.81 3.92
N LEU A 121 5.96 4.45 3.32
CA LEU A 121 6.00 4.72 1.88
C LEU A 121 6.64 3.57 1.10
N ALA A 122 7.89 3.20 1.40
CA ALA A 122 8.60 2.21 0.60
C ALA A 122 8.14 0.76 0.89
N GLY A 123 7.39 0.53 1.97
CA GLY A 123 6.74 -0.75 2.27
C GLY A 123 5.83 -1.25 1.16
N ARG A 124 5.33 -0.34 0.33
CA ARG A 124 4.58 -0.64 -0.90
C ARG A 124 5.31 -1.57 -1.88
N PHE A 125 6.64 -1.50 -1.92
CA PHE A 125 7.47 -2.27 -2.83
C PHE A 125 7.96 -3.58 -2.24
N VAL A 126 7.53 -3.93 -1.03
CA VAL A 126 7.85 -5.21 -0.41
C VAL A 126 6.99 -6.31 -1.04
N ILE A 127 7.55 -7.51 -1.17
CA ILE A 127 6.75 -8.74 -1.31
C ILE A 127 7.13 -9.70 -0.20
N LEU A 128 6.16 -10.05 0.63
CA LEU A 128 6.35 -10.99 1.72
C LEU A 128 6.28 -12.44 1.20
N GLY A 129 7.27 -13.23 1.57
CA GLY A 129 7.29 -14.67 1.35
C GLY A 129 6.97 -15.45 2.63
N ARG A 130 6.86 -16.77 2.51
CA ARG A 130 6.51 -17.66 3.64
C ARG A 130 7.49 -17.61 4.83
N GLY A 131 8.70 -17.12 4.62
CA GLY A 131 9.72 -16.99 5.65
C GLY A 131 9.68 -15.66 6.42
N ASP A 132 8.84 -14.71 6.01
CA ASP A 132 8.75 -13.41 6.68
C ASP A 132 7.90 -13.52 7.96
N ASP A 133 8.40 -12.93 9.05
CA ASP A 133 7.79 -13.02 10.38
C ASP A 133 6.75 -11.92 10.60
N LEU A 134 5.47 -12.28 10.45
CA LEU A 134 4.38 -11.33 10.65
C LEU A 134 4.26 -10.81 12.09
N ASP A 135 4.77 -11.52 13.09
CA ASP A 135 4.78 -11.03 14.47
C ASP A 135 5.71 -9.82 14.63
N ALA A 136 6.81 -9.81 13.88
CA ALA A 136 7.70 -8.66 13.82
C ALA A 136 7.15 -7.57 12.89
N ILE A 137 6.65 -7.95 11.71
CA ILE A 137 6.28 -6.99 10.65
C ILE A 137 5.04 -6.17 11.01
N THR A 138 4.02 -6.81 11.57
CA THR A 138 2.72 -6.18 11.84
C THR A 138 2.85 -4.96 12.76
N PRO A 139 3.44 -5.07 13.97
CA PRO A 139 3.60 -3.92 14.85
C PRO A 139 4.55 -2.85 14.27
N MET A 140 5.52 -3.24 13.43
CA MET A 140 6.40 -2.28 12.76
C MET A 140 5.60 -1.42 11.76
N MET A 141 4.74 -2.04 10.95
CA MET A 141 3.90 -1.30 10.00
C MET A 141 2.79 -0.50 10.69
N GLU A 142 2.21 -1.02 11.78
CA GLU A 142 1.26 -0.26 12.60
C GLU A 142 1.91 1.01 13.17
N ALA A 143 3.13 0.89 13.70
CA ALA A 143 3.89 2.03 14.19
C ALA A 143 4.31 2.98 13.05
N ALA A 144 4.61 2.46 11.85
CA ALA A 144 4.99 3.27 10.69
C ALA A 144 3.83 4.12 10.15
N PHE A 145 2.62 3.55 10.04
CA PHE A 145 1.42 4.30 9.66
C PHE A 145 0.94 5.22 10.79
N GLY A 146 1.24 4.87 12.04
CA GLY A 146 0.80 5.63 13.20
C GLY A 146 -0.73 5.66 13.33
N SER A 147 -1.21 6.53 14.21
CA SER A 147 -2.65 6.82 14.32
C SER A 147 -3.01 8.04 13.48
N PRO A 148 -4.20 8.06 12.84
CA PRO A 148 -4.68 9.27 12.19
C PRO A 148 -4.71 10.40 13.22
N ARG A 149 -4.09 11.53 12.90
CA ARG A 149 -4.26 12.73 13.71
C ARG A 149 -5.70 13.19 13.53
N LEU A 150 -6.41 13.42 14.64
CA LEU A 150 -7.73 14.03 14.56
C LEU A 150 -7.61 15.32 13.74
N PRO A 151 -8.53 15.56 12.77
CA PRO A 151 -8.49 16.79 11.99
C PRO A 151 -8.36 17.95 12.97
N ARG A 152 -7.30 18.76 12.81
CA ARG A 152 -7.31 20.06 13.46
C ARG A 152 -8.52 20.75 12.88
N VAL A 153 -9.57 20.91 13.67
CA VAL A 153 -10.70 21.76 13.31
C VAL A 153 -10.09 23.15 13.21
N GLN A 154 -9.59 23.50 12.02
CA GLN A 154 -9.39 24.87 11.62
C GLN A 154 -10.80 25.41 11.55
N ALA A 155 -11.25 25.98 12.66
CA ALA A 155 -12.46 26.79 12.68
C ALA A 155 -12.19 27.90 11.68
N ASP A 156 -12.67 27.73 10.45
CA ASP A 156 -12.56 28.74 9.42
C ASP A 156 -13.34 29.96 9.92
N PRO A 157 -12.65 31.02 10.39
CA PRO A 157 -13.33 32.19 10.89
C PRO A 157 -13.68 33.00 9.65
N MET A 158 -14.95 32.92 9.21
CA MET A 158 -15.63 33.83 8.25
C MET A 158 -16.14 33.25 6.92
N VAL A 159 -16.77 32.07 6.89
CA VAL A 159 -17.81 31.86 5.87
C VAL A 159 -19.13 32.43 6.41
N PRO A 160 -19.69 33.51 5.84
CA PRO A 160 -21.00 34.02 6.24
C PRO A 160 -22.01 32.90 5.96
N MET A 161 -22.68 32.47 7.03
CA MET A 161 -23.78 31.52 7.01
C MET A 161 -24.82 31.97 5.97
N LEU A 162 -24.78 31.38 4.77
CA LEU A 162 -25.97 31.27 3.95
C LEU A 162 -26.86 30.26 4.67
N ASP A 163 -28.12 30.63 4.94
CA ASP A 163 -29.18 29.80 5.56
C ASP A 163 -29.57 28.61 4.66
N ILE A 164 -28.59 27.78 4.27
CA ILE A 164 -28.80 26.48 3.68
C ILE A 164 -28.51 25.49 4.79
N ASP A 165 -29.57 24.89 5.33
CA ASP A 165 -29.54 23.82 6.32
C ASP A 165 -28.96 22.54 5.67
N PHE A 166 -27.67 22.56 5.38
CA PHE A 166 -26.88 21.34 5.28
C PHE A 166 -26.85 20.83 6.71
N GLY A 167 -27.57 19.73 6.98
CA GLY A 167 -27.61 19.10 8.29
C GLY A 167 -26.22 18.88 8.90
N PRO A 168 -26.13 18.40 10.15
CA PRO A 168 -24.86 18.34 10.87
C PRO A 168 -23.76 17.75 9.98
N PRO A 169 -22.58 18.39 9.88
CA PRO A 169 -21.51 17.94 9.01
C PRO A 169 -21.29 16.46 9.26
N VAL A 170 -21.52 15.65 8.23
CA VAL A 170 -21.29 14.21 8.32
C VAL A 170 -19.82 14.09 8.69
N PRO A 171 -19.46 13.47 9.83
CA PRO A 171 -18.07 13.30 10.19
C PRO A 171 -17.43 12.52 9.04
N VAL A 172 -16.60 13.20 8.27
CA VAL A 172 -15.85 12.58 7.19
C VAL A 172 -14.94 11.60 7.91
N LYS A 173 -15.30 10.31 7.87
CA LYS A 173 -14.41 9.25 8.34
C LYS A 173 -13.22 9.29 7.39
N THR A 174 -12.17 9.95 7.84
CA THR A 174 -10.92 10.13 7.12
C THR A 174 -10.33 8.76 6.86
N TRP A 175 -10.10 8.44 5.59
CA TRP A 175 -9.48 7.18 5.18
C TRP A 175 -8.03 7.19 5.70
N TRP A 176 -7.62 6.16 6.43
CA TRP A 176 -6.24 6.03 6.93
C TRP A 176 -5.72 4.63 6.62
N PRO A 177 -4.47 4.48 6.19
CA PRO A 177 -3.92 3.17 5.86
C PRO A 177 -3.92 2.27 7.08
N ARG A 178 -4.40 1.04 6.92
CA ARG A 178 -4.32 -0.02 7.93
C ARG A 178 -3.23 -1.00 7.52
N THR A 179 -2.50 -1.53 8.50
CA THR A 179 -1.50 -2.58 8.26
C THR A 179 -2.08 -3.78 7.53
N ARG A 180 -3.34 -4.13 7.80
CA ARG A 180 -4.05 -5.16 7.06
C ARG A 180 -4.18 -4.81 5.57
N ASP A 181 -4.65 -3.61 5.23
CA ASP A 181 -4.80 -3.16 3.84
C ASP A 181 -3.46 -3.16 3.08
N TRP A 182 -2.38 -2.74 3.76
CA TRP A 182 -1.02 -2.85 3.23
C TRP A 182 -0.60 -4.31 3.02
N LEU A 183 -0.78 -5.16 4.03
CA LEU A 183 -0.39 -6.57 3.98
C LEU A 183 -0.99 -7.25 2.76
N HIS A 184 -2.28 -7.06 2.51
CA HIS A 184 -2.94 -7.68 1.36
C HIS A 184 -2.36 -7.30 -0.01
N ARG A 185 -1.77 -6.11 -0.11
CA ARG A 185 -1.08 -5.70 -1.35
C ARG A 185 0.23 -6.42 -1.52
N VAL A 186 0.96 -6.67 -0.43
CA VAL A 186 2.33 -7.20 -0.41
C VAL A 186 2.45 -8.69 -0.08
N ASP A 187 1.36 -9.35 0.29
CA ASP A 187 1.38 -10.73 0.78
C ASP A 187 1.48 -11.74 -0.37
N GLY A 188 2.70 -12.23 -0.59
CA GLY A 188 3.01 -13.27 -1.56
C GLY A 188 2.97 -14.69 -0.99
N ARG A 189 2.70 -14.88 0.32
CA ARG A 189 2.86 -16.17 1.02
C ARG A 189 2.02 -17.30 0.42
N ASP A 190 0.82 -16.96 -0.03
CA ASP A 190 -0.14 -17.89 -0.62
C ASP A 190 -0.28 -17.74 -2.15
N ARG A 191 0.52 -16.88 -2.78
CA ARG A 191 0.48 -16.62 -4.24
C ARG A 191 1.63 -17.27 -5.00
N GLY A 192 2.28 -18.26 -4.39
CA GLY A 192 3.42 -18.95 -4.98
C GLY A 192 4.68 -18.09 -5.12
N VAL A 193 4.78 -16.97 -4.41
CA VAL A 193 5.99 -16.14 -4.43
C VAL A 193 7.11 -16.85 -3.67
N VAL A 194 8.26 -16.97 -4.32
CA VAL A 194 9.46 -17.60 -3.76
C VAL A 194 10.64 -16.66 -3.89
N TRP A 195 11.24 -16.35 -2.75
CA TRP A 195 12.55 -15.71 -2.68
C TRP A 195 13.65 -16.76 -2.74
N SER A 196 14.61 -16.59 -3.63
CA SER A 196 15.76 -17.48 -3.76
C SER A 196 17.06 -16.69 -3.73
N GLN A 197 18.10 -17.29 -3.14
CA GLN A 197 19.43 -16.72 -3.07
C GLN A 197 20.39 -17.57 -3.92
N ASP A 198 21.14 -16.93 -4.82
CA ASP A 198 22.19 -17.61 -5.57
C ASP A 198 23.46 -17.82 -4.73
N ALA A 199 24.47 -18.47 -5.32
CA ALA A 199 25.75 -18.73 -4.67
C ALA A 199 26.56 -17.45 -4.37
N ALA A 200 26.26 -16.33 -5.04
CA ALA A 200 26.88 -15.03 -4.78
C ALA A 200 26.14 -14.24 -3.69
N GLY A 201 25.07 -14.81 -3.11
CA GLY A 201 24.26 -14.16 -2.09
C GLY A 201 23.19 -13.21 -2.67
N THR A 202 22.99 -13.21 -3.99
CA THR A 202 22.03 -12.36 -4.67
C THR A 202 20.63 -12.91 -4.50
N TRP A 203 19.71 -12.09 -3.99
CA TRP A 203 18.31 -12.46 -3.85
C TRP A 203 17.51 -12.08 -5.08
N THR A 204 16.78 -13.06 -5.63
CA THR A 204 15.81 -12.90 -6.71
C THR A 204 14.43 -13.36 -6.24
N VAL A 205 13.39 -12.80 -6.85
CA VAL A 205 12.01 -13.23 -6.66
C VAL A 205 11.53 -13.98 -7.90
N GLY A 206 10.83 -15.08 -7.66
CA GLY A 206 10.07 -15.79 -8.68
C GLY A 206 8.66 -16.09 -8.19
N GLN A 207 7.82 -16.55 -9.10
CA GLN A 207 6.48 -17.03 -8.80
C GLN A 207 6.29 -18.40 -9.44
N ASP A 208 5.70 -19.34 -8.70
CA ASP A 208 5.30 -20.62 -9.26
C ASP A 208 4.19 -20.42 -10.29
N LYS A 209 4.42 -20.94 -11.51
CA LYS A 209 3.48 -20.86 -12.64
C LYS A 209 2.09 -21.38 -12.31
N ALA A 210 1.99 -22.36 -11.41
CA ALA A 210 0.71 -22.91 -10.98
C ALA A 210 -0.19 -21.87 -10.28
N ASN A 211 0.40 -20.78 -9.76
CA ASN A 211 -0.29 -19.73 -9.01
C ASN A 211 -0.33 -18.39 -9.78
N GLU A 212 0.01 -18.36 -11.07
CA GLU A 212 -0.08 -17.14 -11.92
C GLU A 212 -1.52 -16.65 -12.11
N ALA A 213 -2.53 -17.49 -11.82
CA ALA A 213 -3.94 -17.11 -11.93
C ALA A 213 -4.33 -15.93 -11.03
N ASP A 214 -3.61 -15.74 -9.92
CA ASP A 214 -3.85 -14.67 -8.93
C ASP A 214 -3.02 -13.40 -9.20
N GLY A 215 -2.42 -13.32 -10.39
CA GLY A 215 -1.55 -12.23 -10.83
C GLY A 215 -0.12 -12.69 -11.03
N VAL A 216 0.58 -12.06 -11.98
CA VAL A 216 2.00 -12.31 -12.28
C VAL A 216 2.85 -11.30 -11.51
N VAL A 217 3.94 -11.74 -10.89
CA VAL A 217 4.95 -10.83 -10.31
C VAL A 217 5.73 -10.16 -11.45
N TYR A 218 5.58 -8.83 -11.61
CA TYR A 218 6.25 -8.04 -12.67
C TYR A 218 7.63 -7.50 -12.28
N SER A 219 8.25 -8.05 -11.23
CA SER A 219 9.47 -7.51 -10.63
C SER A 219 10.65 -7.53 -11.59
N LEU A 220 11.39 -6.42 -11.64
CA LEU A 220 12.72 -6.37 -12.26
C LEU A 220 13.73 -7.33 -11.61
N ARG A 221 13.44 -7.77 -10.39
CA ARG A 221 14.34 -8.58 -9.54
C ARG A 221 14.22 -10.08 -9.77
N CYS A 222 14.07 -10.48 -11.03
CA CYS A 222 14.15 -11.87 -11.46
C CYS A 222 15.56 -12.16 -12.02
N PRO A 223 15.96 -13.44 -12.19
CA PRO A 223 17.29 -13.79 -12.69
C PRO A 223 17.69 -13.14 -14.02
N ASP A 224 16.70 -12.92 -14.91
CA ASP A 224 16.89 -12.34 -16.24
C ASP A 224 16.41 -10.87 -16.32
N GLY A 225 16.15 -10.22 -15.18
CA GLY A 225 15.59 -8.87 -15.12
C GLY A 225 16.65 -7.77 -15.01
N ASP A 226 16.22 -6.53 -15.25
CA ASP A 226 17.10 -5.34 -15.29
C ASP A 226 17.48 -4.79 -13.90
N PHE A 227 17.26 -5.54 -12.82
CA PHE A 227 17.55 -5.05 -11.47
C PHE A 227 19.06 -4.86 -11.26
N PRO A 228 19.51 -3.71 -10.71
CA PRO A 228 20.92 -3.37 -10.59
C PRO A 228 21.59 -4.06 -9.39
N PHE A 229 21.68 -5.40 -9.41
CA PHE A 229 22.12 -6.22 -8.26
C PHE A 229 23.43 -5.77 -7.62
N ALA A 230 24.46 -5.48 -8.42
CA ALA A 230 25.76 -5.06 -7.91
C ALA A 230 25.68 -3.69 -7.20
N ALA A 231 24.88 -2.75 -7.70
CA ALA A 231 24.69 -1.46 -7.06
C ALA A 231 23.84 -1.60 -5.79
N TRP A 232 22.79 -2.43 -5.85
CA TRP A 232 21.94 -2.75 -4.70
C TRP A 232 22.73 -3.36 -3.54
N GLN A 233 23.61 -4.34 -3.80
CA GLN A 233 24.48 -4.94 -2.78
C GLN A 233 25.36 -3.89 -2.09
N LYS A 234 25.89 -2.91 -2.84
CA LYS A 234 26.66 -1.80 -2.26
C LYS A 234 25.80 -0.88 -1.40
N LEU A 235 24.56 -0.60 -1.80
CA LEU A 235 23.60 0.18 -1.01
C LEU A 235 23.27 -0.53 0.31
N VAL A 236 22.99 -1.84 0.27
CA VAL A 236 22.74 -2.66 1.47
C VAL A 236 23.96 -2.66 2.39
N SER A 237 25.17 -2.86 1.83
CA SER A 237 26.41 -2.82 2.61
C SER A 237 26.65 -1.44 3.25
N ALA A 238 26.31 -0.35 2.55
CA ALA A 238 26.39 1.00 3.09
C ALA A 238 25.39 1.21 4.25
N ALA A 239 24.18 0.68 4.13
CA ALA A 239 23.18 0.71 5.21
C ALA A 239 23.68 -0.04 6.46
N GLU A 240 24.28 -1.22 6.31
CA GLU A 240 24.89 -1.98 7.41
C GLU A 240 26.03 -1.20 8.08
N ALA A 241 26.93 -0.62 7.27
CA ALA A 241 28.05 0.17 7.80
C ALA A 241 27.57 1.41 8.56
N THR A 242 26.54 2.09 8.05
CA THR A 242 25.90 3.23 8.72
C THR A 242 25.31 2.83 10.05
N LEU A 243 24.57 1.72 10.09
CA LEU A 243 23.94 1.23 11.31
C LEU A 243 24.98 0.83 12.37
N ALA A 244 26.08 0.19 11.95
CA ALA A 244 27.16 -0.23 12.84
C ALA A 244 27.98 0.94 13.40
N ALA A 245 28.14 2.03 12.63
CA ALA A 245 28.96 3.19 13.03
C ALA A 245 28.14 4.30 13.71
N GLY A 246 26.83 4.30 13.53
CA GLY A 246 25.96 5.40 13.95
C GLY A 246 25.57 5.37 15.42
N THR A 247 25.13 6.54 15.91
CA THR A 247 24.54 6.64 17.25
C THR A 247 23.05 6.38 17.16
N MET A 248 22.55 5.43 17.96
CA MET A 248 21.14 5.09 17.98
C MET A 248 20.29 6.28 18.48
N PRO A 249 19.15 6.58 17.83
CA PRO A 249 18.26 7.64 18.27
C PRO A 249 17.63 7.32 19.63
N ALA A 250 17.01 8.31 20.26
CA ALA A 250 16.18 8.07 21.44
C ALA A 250 14.82 7.49 20.99
N PRO A 251 14.32 6.40 21.60
CA PRO A 251 13.04 5.82 21.22
C PRO A 251 11.86 6.66 21.71
N GLU A 252 10.85 6.80 20.85
CA GLU A 252 9.57 7.44 21.17
C GLU A 252 8.39 6.43 21.21
N SER A 253 8.63 5.18 20.82
CA SER A 253 7.63 4.12 20.83
C SER A 253 8.21 2.78 21.32
N PRO A 254 7.38 1.82 21.77
CA PRO A 254 7.87 0.48 22.11
C PRO A 254 8.54 -0.24 20.93
N ALA A 255 8.03 -0.07 19.71
CA ALA A 255 8.65 -0.63 18.51
C ALA A 255 10.04 -0.02 18.26
N GLU A 256 10.19 1.29 18.45
CA GLU A 256 11.49 1.97 18.40
C GLU A 256 12.47 1.41 19.43
N GLN A 257 12.01 1.25 20.67
CA GLN A 257 12.84 0.71 21.76
C GLN A 257 13.33 -0.70 21.42
N CYS A 258 12.45 -1.57 20.93
CA CYS A 258 12.78 -2.95 20.60
C CYS A 258 13.86 -3.06 19.52
N TRP A 259 13.76 -2.34 18.38
CA TRP A 259 14.81 -2.45 17.36
C TRP A 259 16.14 -1.84 17.82
N ILE A 260 16.10 -0.74 18.60
CA ILE A 260 17.32 -0.15 19.16
C ILE A 260 18.00 -1.14 20.09
N ASP A 261 17.23 -1.85 20.92
CA ASP A 261 17.78 -2.86 21.82
C ASP A 261 18.28 -4.08 21.05
N GLU A 262 17.64 -4.47 19.93
CA GLU A 262 18.16 -5.51 19.04
C GLU A 262 19.57 -5.17 18.54
N GLU A 263 19.77 -3.94 18.06
CA GLU A 263 21.08 -3.49 17.58
C GLU A 263 22.11 -3.40 18.71
N ARG A 264 21.70 -2.95 19.91
CA ARG A 264 22.61 -2.85 21.07
C ARG A 264 23.10 -4.19 21.58
N VAL A 265 22.25 -5.21 21.56
CA VAL A 265 22.58 -6.55 22.10
C VAL A 265 22.98 -7.55 21.01
N GLY A 266 22.92 -7.15 19.74
CA GLY A 266 23.16 -8.04 18.60
C GLY A 266 22.11 -9.14 18.46
N ALA A 267 20.86 -8.86 18.84
CA ALA A 267 19.76 -9.81 18.66
C ALA A 267 19.35 -9.88 17.17
N PRO A 268 18.78 -11.01 16.70
CA PRO A 268 18.20 -11.08 15.37
C PRO A 268 17.14 -9.98 15.17
N ARG A 269 17.16 -9.31 14.01
CA ARG A 269 16.19 -8.26 13.69
C ARG A 269 14.76 -8.79 13.75
N GLY A 270 13.88 -8.04 14.41
CA GLY A 270 12.49 -8.38 14.63
C GLY A 270 12.22 -9.31 15.82
N SER A 271 13.25 -9.93 16.41
CA SER A 271 13.05 -10.90 17.50
C SER A 271 12.53 -10.26 18.79
N LEU A 272 13.00 -9.06 19.16
CA LEU A 272 12.49 -8.37 20.35
C LEU A 272 11.13 -7.74 20.08
N ILE A 273 10.87 -7.32 18.83
CA ILE A 273 9.54 -6.88 18.40
C ILE A 273 8.53 -8.02 18.56
N ALA A 274 8.77 -9.17 17.95
CA ALA A 274 7.89 -10.33 18.03
C ALA A 274 7.68 -10.79 19.49
N ALA A 275 8.74 -10.78 20.30
CA ALA A 275 8.64 -11.12 21.72
C ALA A 275 7.81 -10.10 22.53
N HIS A 276 7.90 -8.81 22.21
CA HIS A 276 7.20 -7.74 22.92
C HIS A 276 5.71 -7.68 22.57
N PHE A 277 5.38 -7.74 21.28
CA PHE A 277 4.01 -7.58 20.79
C PHE A 277 3.24 -8.91 20.69
N GLY A 278 3.95 -10.04 20.69
CA GLY A 278 3.36 -11.38 20.59
C GLY A 278 2.90 -11.73 19.18
N SER A 279 2.07 -12.77 19.07
CA SER A 279 1.59 -13.25 17.78
C SER A 279 0.78 -12.19 17.04
N SER A 280 1.12 -11.95 15.78
CA SER A 280 0.33 -11.03 14.95
C SER A 280 -1.09 -11.55 14.72
N PRO A 281 -2.13 -10.71 14.83
CA PRO A 281 -3.49 -11.07 14.44
C PRO A 281 -3.63 -11.32 12.93
N LEU A 282 -2.65 -10.90 12.14
CA LEU A 282 -2.62 -11.09 10.68
C LEU A 282 -1.84 -12.34 10.26
N ARG A 283 -1.22 -13.05 11.20
CA ARG A 283 -0.41 -14.25 10.92
C ARG A 283 -1.16 -15.25 10.06
N ASP A 284 -2.37 -15.58 10.49
CA ASP A 284 -3.26 -16.55 9.85
C ASP A 284 -4.33 -15.86 8.98
N SER A 285 -4.17 -14.57 8.71
CA SER A 285 -5.17 -13.83 7.93
C SER A 285 -5.23 -14.37 6.51
N ARG A 286 -6.46 -14.46 6.00
CA ARG A 286 -6.74 -14.93 4.65
C ARG A 286 -7.42 -13.86 3.85
N LEU A 287 -7.02 -13.72 2.60
CA LEU A 287 -7.68 -12.87 1.63
C LEU A 287 -8.42 -13.75 0.61
N TYR A 288 -9.72 -13.50 0.48
CA TYR A 288 -10.52 -14.03 -0.61
C TYR A 288 -10.74 -12.92 -1.63
N LEU A 289 -10.28 -13.12 -2.85
CA LEU A 289 -10.54 -12.20 -3.96
C LEU A 289 -11.79 -12.65 -4.70
N LEU A 290 -12.74 -11.73 -4.85
CA LEU A 290 -13.99 -11.94 -5.54
C LEU A 290 -14.10 -10.92 -6.68
N ASP A 291 -14.65 -11.35 -7.81
CA ASP A 291 -15.04 -10.45 -8.89
C ASP A 291 -16.56 -10.35 -8.92
N LEU A 292 -17.07 -9.12 -8.97
CA LEU A 292 -18.49 -8.81 -9.03
C LEU A 292 -18.80 -8.13 -10.37
N ASP A 293 -19.51 -8.86 -11.22
CA ASP A 293 -20.07 -8.33 -12.47
C ASP A 293 -21.41 -7.66 -12.15
N LEU A 294 -21.46 -6.33 -12.34
CA LEU A 294 -22.62 -5.49 -12.11
C LEU A 294 -23.20 -5.01 -13.45
N PRO A 295 -24.29 -5.61 -13.95
CA PRO A 295 -25.02 -5.10 -15.10
C PRO A 295 -25.60 -3.72 -14.79
N ILE A 296 -25.32 -2.74 -15.66
CA ILE A 296 -25.79 -1.36 -15.52
C ILE A 296 -26.48 -0.82 -16.76
N GLU A 297 -26.88 -1.69 -17.71
CA GLU A 297 -27.65 -1.26 -18.89
C GLU A 297 -28.91 -0.50 -18.45
N GLY A 298 -29.06 0.73 -18.95
CA GLY A 298 -30.15 1.64 -18.55
C GLY A 298 -29.95 2.36 -17.21
N ARG A 299 -28.81 2.20 -16.53
CA ARG A 299 -28.39 2.96 -15.35
C ARG A 299 -27.19 3.85 -15.67
N SER A 300 -26.95 4.88 -14.86
CA SER A 300 -25.80 5.77 -15.03
C SER A 300 -24.52 5.12 -14.51
N HIS A 301 -23.36 5.53 -15.04
CA HIS A 301 -22.04 5.17 -14.50
C HIS A 301 -21.93 5.49 -12.99
N ALA A 302 -22.45 6.66 -12.58
CA ALA A 302 -22.52 7.07 -11.17
C ALA A 302 -23.25 6.06 -10.25
N HIS A 303 -24.14 5.23 -10.78
CA HIS A 303 -24.79 4.18 -9.98
C HIS A 303 -23.79 3.08 -9.60
N ALA A 304 -22.95 2.63 -10.53
CA ALA A 304 -21.93 1.63 -10.24
C ALA A 304 -20.90 2.13 -9.22
N LEU A 305 -20.46 3.38 -9.38
CA LEU A 305 -19.55 4.03 -8.43
C LEU A 305 -20.17 4.13 -7.02
N ALA A 306 -21.46 4.48 -6.93
CA ALA A 306 -22.17 4.51 -5.66
C ALA A 306 -22.29 3.13 -5.00
N VAL A 307 -22.48 2.06 -5.80
CA VAL A 307 -22.47 0.67 -5.29
C VAL A 307 -21.09 0.28 -4.78
N CYS A 308 -20.03 0.57 -5.54
CA CYS A 308 -18.64 0.30 -5.16
C CYS A 308 -18.27 1.01 -3.86
N ALA A 309 -18.51 2.33 -3.78
CA ALA A 309 -18.22 3.12 -2.58
C ALA A 309 -18.99 2.63 -1.34
N ASP A 310 -20.25 2.19 -1.51
CA ASP A 310 -21.03 1.62 -0.41
C ASP A 310 -20.53 0.23 0.02
N LEU A 311 -20.09 -0.60 -0.93
CA LEU A 311 -19.44 -1.89 -0.65
C LEU A 311 -18.15 -1.69 0.13
N ASP A 312 -17.24 -0.85 -0.37
CA ASP A 312 -15.96 -0.58 0.26
C ASP A 312 -16.16 -0.04 1.69
N ARG A 313 -17.00 0.98 1.83
CA ARG A 313 -17.33 1.55 3.15
C ARG A 313 -17.90 0.49 4.09
N THR A 314 -18.88 -0.31 3.65
CA THR A 314 -19.53 -1.32 4.49
C THR A 314 -18.53 -2.41 4.93
N LEU A 315 -17.70 -2.89 4.01
CA LEU A 315 -16.69 -3.91 4.29
C LEU A 315 -15.58 -3.38 5.22
N ARG A 316 -15.13 -2.15 5.01
CA ARG A 316 -14.12 -1.51 5.86
C ARG A 316 -14.64 -1.23 7.27
N GLU A 317 -15.87 -0.72 7.39
CA GLU A 317 -16.51 -0.45 8.70
C GLU A 317 -16.69 -1.72 9.53
N ALA A 318 -16.91 -2.86 8.88
CA ALA A 318 -17.00 -4.16 9.54
C ALA A 318 -15.63 -4.84 9.76
N ASP A 319 -14.53 -4.23 9.29
CA ASP A 319 -13.21 -4.84 9.23
C ASP A 319 -13.22 -6.21 8.54
N ARG A 320 -13.98 -6.29 7.44
CA ARG A 320 -14.21 -7.52 6.65
C ARG A 320 -13.61 -7.48 5.26
N GLY A 321 -13.15 -6.33 4.77
CA GLY A 321 -12.63 -6.26 3.41
C GLY A 321 -12.51 -4.86 2.84
N TRP A 322 -12.47 -4.82 1.52
CA TRP A 322 -12.49 -3.63 0.66
C TRP A 322 -13.19 -3.97 -0.66
N ALA A 323 -13.62 -2.94 -1.38
CA ALA A 323 -14.09 -3.07 -2.76
C ALA A 323 -13.48 -1.96 -3.61
N ASP A 324 -13.15 -2.29 -4.86
CA ASP A 324 -12.56 -1.37 -5.81
C ASP A 324 -13.11 -1.63 -7.21
N THR A 325 -12.92 -0.71 -8.13
CA THR A 325 -13.31 -0.94 -9.52
C THR A 325 -12.22 -1.72 -10.24
N ALA A 326 -12.63 -2.59 -11.17
CA ALA A 326 -11.72 -3.45 -11.93
C ALA A 326 -11.82 -3.20 -13.43
N GLY A 327 -12.83 -2.46 -13.87
CA GLY A 327 -13.05 -2.11 -15.25
C GLY A 327 -14.53 -1.96 -15.58
N SER A 328 -14.79 -1.62 -16.83
CA SER A 328 -16.13 -1.30 -17.31
C SER A 328 -16.27 -1.67 -18.78
N THR A 329 -17.49 -2.02 -19.19
CA THR A 329 -17.79 -2.37 -20.57
C THR A 329 -18.69 -1.31 -21.19
N PHE A 330 -18.21 -0.68 -22.25
CA PHE A 330 -18.98 0.26 -23.07
C PHE A 330 -19.38 -0.39 -24.39
N THR A 331 -20.66 -0.33 -24.71
CA THR A 331 -21.19 -0.82 -25.98
C THR A 331 -21.69 0.35 -26.84
N PRO A 332 -21.16 0.56 -28.06
CA PRO A 332 -21.60 1.62 -28.95
C PRO A 332 -23.12 1.61 -29.17
N GLY A 333 -23.76 2.77 -28.97
CA GLY A 333 -25.22 2.93 -29.09
C GLY A 333 -26.04 2.47 -27.89
N ARG A 334 -25.44 1.75 -26.92
CA ARG A 334 -26.08 1.36 -25.66
C ARG A 334 -25.49 2.03 -24.42
N GLY A 335 -24.29 2.59 -24.54
CA GLY A 335 -23.57 3.20 -23.43
C GLY A 335 -22.86 2.14 -22.58
N TRP A 336 -22.66 2.44 -21.30
CA TRP A 336 -22.12 1.50 -20.32
C TRP A 336 -23.11 0.37 -20.06
N THR A 337 -22.67 -0.88 -20.22
CA THR A 337 -23.52 -2.06 -20.08
C THR A 337 -23.20 -2.88 -18.85
N ALA A 338 -21.94 -2.90 -18.43
CA ALA A 338 -21.49 -3.63 -17.26
C ALA A 338 -20.33 -2.93 -16.56
N PHE A 339 -20.21 -3.19 -15.27
CA PHE A 339 -19.14 -2.72 -14.43
C PHE A 339 -18.55 -3.89 -13.64
N ALA A 340 -17.23 -4.04 -13.67
CA ALA A 340 -16.54 -5.08 -12.93
C ALA A 340 -15.98 -4.45 -11.65
N LEU A 341 -16.30 -5.05 -10.51
CA LEU A 341 -15.75 -4.67 -9.21
C LEU A 341 -14.88 -5.79 -8.68
N ARG A 342 -13.74 -5.43 -8.08
CA ARG A 342 -12.88 -6.36 -7.34
C ARG A 342 -13.13 -6.19 -5.85
N ILE A 343 -13.37 -7.28 -5.15
CA ILE A 343 -13.70 -7.27 -3.73
C ILE A 343 -12.74 -8.20 -3.00
N GLY A 344 -12.03 -7.66 -2.00
CA GLY A 344 -11.22 -8.45 -1.08
C GLY A 344 -11.97 -8.70 0.21
N ILE A 345 -12.15 -9.95 0.62
CA ILE A 345 -12.74 -10.35 1.91
C ILE A 345 -11.68 -10.96 2.82
N PHE A 346 -11.66 -10.54 4.08
CA PHE A 346 -10.72 -10.99 5.10
C PHE A 346 -11.33 -12.07 5.99
N ASP A 347 -10.59 -13.17 6.17
CA ASP A 347 -10.75 -14.23 7.17
C ASP A 347 -12.07 -15.03 7.13
N ASN A 348 -13.22 -14.37 7.15
CA ASN A 348 -14.55 -14.96 7.14
C ASN A 348 -15.29 -14.59 5.85
N LEU A 349 -15.19 -15.48 4.85
CA LEU A 349 -15.83 -15.33 3.55
C LEU A 349 -17.35 -15.18 3.66
N ASP A 350 -17.99 -15.95 4.53
CA ASP A 350 -19.46 -15.95 4.67
C ASP A 350 -19.97 -14.62 5.22
N ASP A 351 -19.31 -14.07 6.24
CA ASP A 351 -19.63 -12.74 6.79
C ASP A 351 -19.47 -11.66 5.71
N GLY A 352 -18.37 -11.71 4.95
CA GLY A 352 -18.10 -10.76 3.86
C GLY A 352 -19.16 -10.82 2.76
N VAL A 353 -19.51 -12.03 2.30
CA VAL A 353 -20.57 -12.23 1.30
C VAL A 353 -21.92 -11.75 1.82
N ALA A 354 -22.22 -11.92 3.11
CA ALA A 354 -23.45 -11.40 3.70
C ALA A 354 -23.53 -9.86 3.64
N LEU A 355 -22.41 -9.17 3.89
CA LEU A 355 -22.32 -7.71 3.76
C LEU A 355 -22.48 -7.26 2.29
N ILE A 356 -21.84 -7.95 1.35
CA ILE A 356 -22.01 -7.67 -0.09
C ILE A 356 -23.49 -7.77 -0.47
N ARG A 357 -24.17 -8.85 -0.07
CA ARG A 357 -25.62 -9.04 -0.31
C ARG A 357 -26.45 -7.91 0.27
N GLN A 358 -26.14 -7.44 1.48
CA GLN A 358 -26.85 -6.35 2.11
C GLN A 358 -26.75 -5.06 1.29
N VAL A 359 -25.56 -4.74 0.78
CA VAL A 359 -25.33 -3.55 -0.05
C VAL A 359 -26.03 -3.68 -1.40
N LEU A 360 -25.90 -4.82 -2.09
CA LEU A 360 -26.55 -5.06 -3.38
C LEU A 360 -28.09 -4.94 -3.27
N ARG A 361 -28.69 -5.46 -2.19
CA ARG A 361 -30.14 -5.29 -1.92
C ARG A 361 -30.53 -3.83 -1.71
N ARG A 362 -29.70 -3.03 -1.02
CA ARG A 362 -29.94 -1.59 -0.79
C ARG A 362 -29.97 -0.81 -2.11
N HIS A 363 -29.07 -1.14 -3.03
CA HIS A 363 -28.96 -0.52 -4.36
C HIS A 363 -29.90 -1.12 -5.41
N ARG A 364 -30.67 -2.16 -5.06
CA ARG A 364 -31.59 -2.87 -5.95
C ARG A 364 -30.87 -3.28 -7.25
N THR A 365 -29.72 -3.92 -7.13
CA THR A 365 -28.92 -4.35 -8.29
C THR A 365 -29.69 -5.37 -9.14
N ASP A 366 -29.25 -5.55 -10.38
CA ASP A 366 -29.90 -6.43 -11.34
C ASP A 366 -29.84 -7.91 -10.87
N PRO A 367 -30.89 -8.73 -11.06
CA PRO A 367 -30.83 -10.17 -10.77
C PRO A 367 -29.70 -10.92 -11.49
N GLU A 368 -29.20 -10.40 -12.61
CA GLU A 368 -28.04 -10.95 -13.34
C GLU A 368 -26.69 -10.55 -12.74
N THR A 369 -26.68 -9.85 -11.61
CA THR A 369 -25.44 -9.54 -10.87
C THR A 369 -24.77 -10.83 -10.42
N ARG A 370 -23.50 -11.01 -10.75
CA ARG A 370 -22.75 -12.26 -10.47
C ARG A 370 -21.55 -11.96 -9.61
N LEU A 371 -21.41 -12.72 -8.54
CA LEU A 371 -20.22 -12.72 -7.69
C LEU A 371 -19.50 -14.03 -7.96
N THR A 372 -18.23 -13.94 -8.31
CA THR A 372 -17.40 -15.10 -8.63
C THR A 372 -16.13 -15.09 -7.80
N ARG A 373 -15.58 -16.27 -7.57
CA ARG A 373 -14.27 -16.50 -6.97
C ARG A 373 -13.56 -17.52 -7.82
N ASP A 374 -12.34 -17.24 -8.26
CA ASP A 374 -11.56 -18.15 -9.10
C ASP A 374 -12.36 -18.59 -10.36
N ARG A 375 -13.22 -17.70 -10.87
CA ARG A 375 -14.19 -17.91 -11.96
C ARG A 375 -15.35 -18.87 -11.64
N GLU A 376 -15.45 -19.35 -10.41
CA GLU A 376 -16.59 -20.13 -9.92
C GLU A 376 -17.66 -19.21 -9.32
N PRO A 377 -18.94 -19.32 -9.73
CA PRO A 377 -20.01 -18.53 -9.15
C PRO A 377 -20.23 -18.81 -7.66
N ILE A 378 -20.37 -17.75 -6.86
CA ILE A 378 -20.84 -17.82 -5.48
C ILE A 378 -22.36 -17.62 -5.49
N PRO A 379 -23.16 -18.59 -4.98
CA PRO A 379 -24.61 -18.47 -4.96
C PRO A 379 -25.10 -17.22 -4.21
N PHE A 380 -26.13 -16.57 -4.76
CA PHE A 380 -26.88 -15.48 -4.13
C PHE A 380 -28.25 -16.01 -3.69
N ASP A 381 -28.30 -16.70 -2.55
CA ASP A 381 -29.58 -17.10 -1.93
C ASP A 381 -30.22 -15.96 -1.13
#